data_AF-A0A3D4PFS0-F1
#
_entry.id   AF-A0A3D4PFS0-F1
#
_cell.length_a   1.000
_cell.length_b   1.000
_cell.length_c   1.000
_cell.angle_alpha   90.00
_cell.angle_beta   90.00
_cell.angle_gamma   90.00
#
_symmetry.space_group_name_H-M   'P 1'
#
loop_
_entity.id
_entity.type
_entity.pdbx_description
1 polymer ?
#
loop_
_entity_poly.entity_id
_entity_poly.type
_entity_poly.pdbx_seq_one_letter_code
_entity_poly.pdbx_strand_id
1 'polypeptide(L)'
;MKSERHSLAAKTSVRRVWEQFVQFLLFTCAFISVVTTAAIVFVLVTESIVGLGDSVAFFQQVSLWNFLTDTKWAPQYGAGEFGILPLLVGTMWITGIAALIGIPFGLAT
;
A
#
# COMPACT_ATOMS: atom_id res chain seq x y z
N MET A 1 28.79 6.57 49.93
CA MET A 1 28.46 7.55 48.86
C MET A 1 29.14 7.33 47.50
N LYS A 2 30.10 6.40 47.33
CA LYS A 2 30.81 6.17 46.03
C LYS A 2 30.21 5.05 45.17
N SER A 3 29.45 4.13 45.78
CA SER A 3 28.82 2.97 45.11
C SER A 3 27.69 3.36 44.13
N GLU A 4 26.88 4.36 44.47
CA GLU A 4 25.72 4.81 43.67
C GLU A 4 26.10 5.37 42.28
N ARG A 5 27.29 5.97 42.14
CA ARG A 5 27.70 6.64 40.89
C ARG A 5 28.00 5.66 39.75
N HIS A 6 28.44 4.43 40.06
CA HIS A 6 28.67 3.40 39.05
C HIS A 6 27.36 2.82 38.49
N SER A 7 26.31 2.74 39.31
CA SER A 7 24.98 2.27 38.90
C SER A 7 24.29 3.26 37.95
N LEU A 8 24.43 4.58 38.21
CA LEU A 8 23.83 5.63 37.38
C LEU A 8 24.51 5.76 36.01
N ALA A 9 25.84 5.59 35.93
CA ALA A 9 26.58 5.66 34.67
C ALA A 9 26.23 4.51 33.71
N ALA A 10 26.15 3.27 34.22
CA ALA A 10 25.79 2.09 33.42
C ALA A 10 24.36 2.18 32.85
N LYS A 11 23.41 2.71 33.63
CA LYS A 11 22.00 2.88 33.22
C LYS A 11 21.82 3.83 32.03
N THR A 12 22.68 4.85 31.89
CA THR A 12 22.62 5.79 30.76
C THR A 12 23.29 5.26 29.49
N SER A 13 24.22 4.30 29.60
CA SER A 13 24.87 3.66 28.44
C SER A 13 23.93 2.64 27.79
N VAL A 14 23.31 1.75 28.58
CA VAL A 14 22.38 0.73 28.06
C VAL A 14 21.15 1.38 27.42
N ARG A 15 20.62 2.46 28.01
CA ARG A 15 19.49 3.21 27.43
C ARG A 15 19.85 3.86 26.10
N ARG A 16 21.07 4.40 25.95
CA ARG A 16 21.55 4.98 24.68
C ARG A 16 21.70 3.94 23.58
N VAL A 17 22.25 2.76 23.90
CA VAL A 17 22.35 1.64 22.94
C VAL A 17 20.96 1.18 22.50
N TRP A 18 20.01 1.08 23.44
CA TRP A 18 18.62 0.71 23.13
C TRP A 18 17.92 1.75 22.26
N GLU A 19 18.08 3.03 22.57
CA GLU A 19 17.51 4.14 21.79
C GLU A 19 18.04 4.13 20.35
N GLN A 20 19.34 3.90 20.18
CA GLN A 20 19.98 3.81 18.87
C GLN A 20 19.54 2.57 18.09
N PHE A 21 19.30 1.44 18.76
CA PHE A 21 18.75 0.23 18.15
C PHE A 21 17.31 0.45 17.66
N VAL A 22 16.44 1.02 18.49
CA VAL A 22 15.04 1.33 18.13
C VAL A 22 15.01 2.33 16.97
N GLN A 23 15.84 3.38 17.01
CA GLN A 23 15.94 4.35 15.93
C GLN A 23 16.38 3.68 14.61
N PHE A 24 17.39 2.82 14.65
CA PHE A 24 17.86 2.08 13.47
C PHE A 24 16.78 1.13 12.91
N LEU A 25 16.06 0.46 13.80
CA LEU A 25 14.97 -0.45 13.42
C LEU A 25 13.81 0.30 12.77
N LEU A 26 13.37 1.42 13.36
CA LEU A 26 12.34 2.28 12.79
C LEU A 26 12.77 2.87 11.44
N PHE A 27 14.02 3.31 11.32
CA PHE A 27 14.57 3.83 10.07
C PHE A 27 14.59 2.75 8.98
N THR A 28 15.06 1.54 9.31
CA THR A 28 15.13 0.42 8.37
C THR A 28 13.73 -0.02 7.94
N CYS A 29 12.77 -0.07 8.87
CA CYS A 29 11.37 -0.37 8.57
C CYS A 29 10.76 0.65 7.59
N ALA A 30 10.94 1.95 7.88
CA ALA A 30 10.48 3.01 6.99
C ALA A 30 11.16 2.95 5.61
N PHE A 31 12.48 2.72 5.59
CA PHE A 31 13.25 2.58 4.35
C PHE A 31 12.74 1.40 3.50
N ILE A 32 12.54 0.23 4.11
CA ILE A 32 11.98 -0.94 3.41
C ILE A 32 10.59 -0.61 2.88
N SER A 33 9.72 0.01 3.68
CA SER A 33 8.36 0.38 3.24
C SER A 33 8.37 1.27 2.00
N VAL A 34 9.23 2.29 1.95
CA VAL A 34 9.36 3.18 0.80
C VAL A 34 9.94 2.43 -0.40
N VAL A 35 10.98 1.62 -0.20
CA VAL A 35 11.59 0.81 -1.27
C VAL A 35 10.59 -0.19 -1.85
N THR A 36 9.81 -0.88 -1.02
CA THR A 36 8.76 -1.80 -1.48
C THR A 36 7.68 -1.05 -2.26
N THR A 37 7.25 0.11 -1.78
CA THR A 37 6.26 0.94 -2.50
C THR A 37 6.80 1.38 -3.86
N ALA A 38 8.06 1.83 -3.91
CA ALA A 38 8.72 2.21 -5.15
C ALA A 38 8.87 1.01 -6.11
N ALA A 39 9.21 -0.17 -5.60
CA ALA A 39 9.30 -1.39 -6.39
C ALA A 39 7.94 -1.81 -6.97
N ILE A 40 6.86 -1.72 -6.19
CA ILE A 40 5.50 -1.99 -6.67
C ILE A 40 5.13 -1.02 -7.80
N VAL A 41 5.36 0.29 -7.60
CA VAL A 41 5.09 1.30 -8.63
C VAL A 41 5.91 1.04 -9.88
N PHE A 42 7.21 0.72 -9.72
CA PHE A 42 8.09 0.40 -10.83
C PHE A 42 7.54 -0.76 -11.66
N VAL A 43 7.23 -1.90 -11.03
CA VAL A 43 6.68 -3.10 -11.68
C VAL A 43 5.37 -2.78 -12.40
N LEU A 44 4.43 -2.10 -11.74
CA LEU A 44 3.13 -1.75 -12.33
C LEU A 44 3.27 -0.88 -13.57
N VAL A 45 4.14 0.14 -13.54
CA VAL A 45 4.38 1.04 -14.67
C VAL A 45 5.04 0.29 -15.83
N THR A 46 6.05 -0.53 -15.56
CA THR A 46 6.76 -1.28 -16.60
C THR A 46 5.88 -2.33 -17.25
N GLU A 47 5.09 -3.09 -16.49
CA GLU A 47 4.14 -4.08 -17.03
C GLU A 47 3.01 -3.42 -17.83
N SER A 48 2.60 -2.21 -17.41
CA SER A 48 1.59 -1.45 -18.12
C SER A 48 2.07 -0.95 -19.49
N ILE A 49 3.30 -0.42 -19.56
CA ILE A 49 3.79 0.33 -20.73
C ILE A 49 4.66 -0.52 -21.68
N VAL A 50 5.58 -1.33 -21.14
CA VAL A 50 6.67 -1.96 -21.93
C VAL A 50 6.61 -3.49 -21.89
N GLY A 51 6.05 -4.09 -20.83
CA GLY A 51 6.11 -5.53 -20.59
C GLY A 51 7.49 -5.94 -20.07
N LEU A 52 7.56 -6.48 -18.85
CA LEU A 52 8.83 -6.89 -18.24
C LEU A 52 9.07 -8.36 -18.59
N GLY A 53 9.94 -8.63 -19.57
CA GLY A 53 10.32 -10.01 -19.96
C GLY A 53 9.37 -10.64 -20.99
N ASP A 54 8.87 -11.85 -20.73
CA ASP A 54 8.00 -12.63 -21.62
C ASP A 54 6.52 -12.17 -21.63
N SER A 55 6.19 -11.17 -20.80
CA SER A 55 4.85 -10.60 -20.69
C SER A 55 4.63 -9.48 -21.71
N VAL A 56 3.55 -9.57 -22.49
CA VAL A 56 3.11 -8.50 -23.38
C VAL A 56 2.57 -7.34 -22.53
N ALA A 57 2.90 -6.10 -22.88
CA ALA A 57 2.42 -4.92 -22.15
C ALA A 57 0.89 -4.92 -22.01
N PHE A 58 0.38 -4.65 -20.80
CA PHE A 58 -1.07 -4.67 -20.53
C PHE A 58 -1.85 -3.77 -21.49
N PHE A 59 -1.34 -2.56 -21.76
CA PHE A 59 -2.01 -1.63 -22.67
C PHE A 59 -1.89 -1.98 -24.16
N GLN A 60 -1.07 -2.97 -24.54
CA GLN A 60 -1.10 -3.56 -25.87
C GLN A 60 -2.24 -4.57 -26.01
N GLN A 61 -2.61 -5.27 -24.94
CA GLN A 61 -3.73 -6.21 -24.95
C GLN A 61 -5.08 -5.51 -24.72
N VAL A 62 -5.11 -4.51 -23.86
CA VAL A 62 -6.33 -3.76 -23.51
C VAL A 62 -6.09 -2.28 -23.76
N SER A 63 -6.83 -1.67 -24.68
CA SER A 63 -6.70 -0.23 -24.91
C SER A 63 -7.11 0.56 -23.66
N LEU A 64 -6.43 1.70 -23.41
CA LEU A 64 -6.79 2.64 -22.34
C LEU A 64 -8.28 3.04 -22.38
N TRP A 65 -8.84 3.17 -23.59
CA TRP A 65 -10.24 3.50 -23.78
C TRP A 65 -11.15 2.38 -23.29
N ASN A 66 -10.91 1.13 -23.70
CA ASN A 66 -11.67 -0.02 -23.24
C ASN A 66 -11.56 -0.20 -21.72
N PHE A 67 -10.37 -0.02 -21.14
CA PHE A 67 -10.19 -0.03 -19.68
C PHE A 67 -11.09 1.00 -18.96
N LEU A 68 -11.24 2.20 -19.51
CA LEU A 68 -12.05 3.27 -18.91
C LEU A 68 -13.55 3.15 -19.21
N THR A 69 -13.95 2.65 -20.39
CA THR A 69 -15.35 2.62 -20.82
C THR A 69 -16.05 1.28 -20.69
N ASP A 70 -15.30 0.18 -20.53
CA ASP A 70 -15.92 -1.14 -20.37
C ASP A 70 -16.69 -1.23 -19.07
N THR A 71 -17.87 -1.83 -19.16
CA THR A 71 -18.82 -1.99 -18.05
C THR A 71 -18.70 -3.35 -17.37
N LYS A 72 -17.81 -4.20 -17.85
CA LYS A 72 -17.63 -5.58 -17.39
C LYS A 72 -16.21 -5.79 -16.88
N TRP A 73 -16.12 -6.59 -15.82
CA TRP A 73 -14.88 -7.09 -15.26
C TRP A 73 -14.88 -8.62 -15.41
N ALA A 74 -14.25 -9.11 -16.47
CA ALA A 74 -14.26 -10.52 -16.86
C ALA A 74 -12.86 -10.96 -17.35
N PRO A 75 -11.82 -10.92 -16.49
CA PRO A 75 -10.45 -11.27 -16.87
C PRO A 75 -10.28 -12.75 -17.25
N GLN A 76 -11.19 -13.61 -16.80
CA GLN A 76 -11.13 -15.06 -16.99
C GLN A 76 -11.85 -15.59 -18.24
N TYR A 77 -12.50 -14.71 -19.02
CA TYR A 77 -13.28 -15.10 -20.20
C TYR A 77 -12.76 -14.43 -21.48
N GLY A 78 -12.42 -15.22 -22.50
CA GLY A 78 -12.05 -14.73 -23.83
C GLY A 78 -10.79 -13.84 -23.84
N ALA A 79 -10.86 -12.70 -24.53
CA ALA A 79 -9.78 -11.71 -24.61
C ALA A 79 -9.59 -10.86 -23.31
N GLY A 80 -10.31 -11.19 -22.22
CA GLY A 80 -10.23 -10.52 -20.94
C GLY A 80 -10.77 -9.08 -20.97
N GLU A 81 -11.94 -8.83 -20.38
CA GLU A 81 -12.46 -7.46 -20.22
C GLU A 81 -12.03 -6.90 -18.86
N PHE A 82 -11.32 -5.77 -18.87
CA PHE A 82 -10.74 -5.15 -17.66
C PHE A 82 -11.32 -3.75 -17.40
N GLY A 83 -12.63 -3.58 -17.48
CA GLY A 83 -13.29 -2.29 -17.26
C GLY A 83 -13.21 -1.80 -15.80
N ILE A 84 -12.74 -0.57 -15.56
CA ILE A 84 -12.63 -0.01 -14.20
C ILE A 84 -13.95 0.50 -13.63
N LEU A 85 -14.92 0.86 -14.48
CA LEU A 85 -16.23 1.38 -14.09
C LEU A 85 -16.97 0.53 -13.05
N PRO A 86 -17.12 -0.80 -13.23
CA PRO A 86 -17.79 -1.64 -12.24
C PRO A 86 -17.10 -1.62 -10.87
N LEU A 87 -15.76 -1.54 -10.82
CA LEU A 87 -15.01 -1.46 -9.57
C LEU A 87 -15.21 -0.11 -8.88
N LEU A 88 -15.19 0.97 -9.65
CA LEU A 88 -15.43 2.33 -9.15
C LEU A 88 -16.84 2.46 -8.58
N VAL A 89 -17.84 2.02 -9.35
CA VAL A 89 -19.25 2.05 -8.94
C VAL A 89 -19.46 1.17 -7.71
N GLY A 90 -18.90 -0.04 -7.69
CA GLY A 90 -18.97 -0.93 -6.52
C GLY A 90 -18.38 -0.29 -5.25
N THR A 91 -17.25 0.39 -5.37
CA THR A 91 -16.60 1.09 -4.25
C THR A 91 -17.48 2.25 -3.77
N MET A 92 -18.01 3.07 -4.69
CA MET A 92 -18.92 4.17 -4.36
C MET A 92 -20.20 3.68 -3.69
N TRP A 93 -20.75 2.53 -4.11
CA TRP A 93 -21.89 1.91 -3.44
C TRP A 93 -21.56 1.49 -2.01
N ILE A 94 -20.45 0.77 -1.81
CA ILE A 94 -20.03 0.30 -0.49
C ILE A 94 -19.77 1.49 0.42
N THR A 95 -19.02 2.49 -0.03
CA THR A 95 -18.75 3.72 0.73
C THR A 95 -20.03 4.49 1.05
N GLY A 96 -20.94 4.63 0.09
CA GLY A 96 -22.21 5.34 0.28
C GLY A 96 -23.10 4.66 1.32
N ILE A 97 -23.24 3.33 1.24
CA ILE A 97 -24.02 2.55 2.21
C ILE A 97 -23.34 2.57 3.58
N ALA A 98 -22.02 2.38 3.63
CA ALA A 98 -21.25 2.43 4.87
C ALA A 98 -21.35 3.79 5.55
N ALA A 99 -21.35 4.90 4.80
CA ALA A 99 -21.59 6.23 5.34
C ALA A 99 -23.03 6.40 5.82
N LEU A 100 -24.02 5.97 5.04
CA LEU A 100 -25.44 6.07 5.38
C LEU A 100 -25.79 5.31 6.67
N ILE A 101 -25.11 4.19 6.94
CA ILE A 101 -25.28 3.43 8.19
C ILE A 101 -24.33 3.95 9.28
N GLY A 102 -23.05 4.15 8.97
CA GLY A 102 -22.04 4.53 9.96
C GLY A 102 -22.27 5.91 10.58
N ILE A 103 -22.73 6.90 9.81
CA ILE A 103 -22.99 8.27 10.30
C ILE A 103 -24.10 8.30 11.37
N PRO A 104 -25.32 7.78 11.13
CA PRO A 104 -26.37 7.81 12.15
C PRO A 104 -26.00 6.99 13.39
N PHE A 105 -25.42 5.78 13.23
CA PHE A 105 -25.02 4.97 14.38
C PHE A 105 -23.86 5.58 15.17
N GLY A 106 -22.91 6.24 14.48
CA GLY A 106 -21.74 6.86 15.10
C GLY A 106 -22.03 8.21 15.78
N LEU A 107 -23.01 8.98 15.29
CA LEU A 107 -23.38 10.28 15.86
C LEU A 107 -24.59 10.23 16.82
N ALA A 108 -25.46 9.22 16.70
CA ALA A 108 -26.62 9.06 17.59
C ALA A 108 -26.34 8.19 18.84
N THR A 109 -25.10 7.74 19.03
CA THR A 109 -24.60 7.13 20.29
C THR A 109 -23.90 8.19 21.12
#